data_AF-A0A0L8KTF6-F1
#
_entry.id   AF-A0A0L8KTF6-F1
#
_cell.length_a   1.000
_cell.length_b   1.000
_cell.length_c   1.000
_cell.angle_alpha   90.00
_cell.angle_beta   90.00
_cell.angle_gamma   90.00
#
_symmetry.space_group_name_H-M   'P 1'
#
loop_
_entity.id
_entity.type
_entity.pdbx_description
1 polymer ?
#
loop_
_entity_poly.entity_id
_entity_poly.type
_entity_poly.pdbx_seq_one_letter_code
_entity_poly.pdbx_strand_id
1 'polypeptide(L)'
;MNARTEPSQAAPSAIARPPLVRELLLVAGLFLVYKLGRQLATGHTGEAFRNAHRVWDWERILHLPGEGSVQSLLLHGDTLAHLANTYYATVHFPATVAFLVWLYLRRPAHYVWARRVLAVVTGAALVLHLVFPLAPPRMLAATGLVDTAQVYGPSVYGPPRTDTLSNQFAAMPSLHFGWALMLAVGLIVATRSRLRWLWLLHPVLTLLVIVGTANHYWLDAVVAGAMLGVALAVIHPPHRTATTAGRGQETLAPADEQVLVGAGR
;
A
#
# COMPACT_ATOMS: atom_id res chain seq x y z
N MET A 1 -11.88 -44.13 43.33
CA MET A 1 -11.98 -44.03 41.86
C MET A 1 -12.15 -42.55 41.52
N ASN A 2 -11.04 -41.81 41.38
CA ASN A 2 -11.07 -40.36 41.16
C ASN A 2 -10.69 -40.10 39.70
N ALA A 3 -11.68 -39.99 38.83
CA ALA A 3 -11.49 -39.61 37.43
C ALA A 3 -11.13 -38.12 37.37
N ARG A 4 -9.86 -37.81 37.12
CA ARG A 4 -9.44 -36.47 36.70
C ARG A 4 -9.76 -36.35 35.22
N THR A 5 -10.75 -35.53 34.89
CA THR A 5 -10.99 -35.06 33.52
C THR A 5 -9.87 -34.10 33.14
N GLU A 6 -8.96 -34.57 32.29
CA GLU A 6 -7.99 -33.72 31.59
C GLU A 6 -8.73 -32.65 30.77
N PRO A 7 -8.34 -31.36 30.83
CA PRO A 7 -8.96 -30.33 30.00
C PRO A 7 -8.61 -30.57 28.53
N SER A 8 -9.63 -30.66 27.67
CA SER A 8 -9.41 -30.81 26.23
C SER A 8 -8.62 -29.59 25.73
N GLN A 9 -7.46 -29.84 25.10
CA GLN A 9 -6.67 -28.80 24.46
C GLN A 9 -7.53 -28.13 23.39
N ALA A 10 -7.94 -26.88 23.63
CA ALA A 10 -8.66 -26.07 22.66
C ALA A 10 -7.81 -25.99 21.38
N ALA A 11 -8.35 -26.51 20.27
CA ALA A 11 -7.75 -26.38 18.96
C ALA A 11 -7.42 -24.89 18.69
N PRO A 12 -6.26 -24.56 18.10
CA PRO A 12 -5.91 -23.18 17.82
C PRO A 12 -7.03 -22.56 16.99
N SER A 13 -7.73 -21.57 17.56
CA SER A 13 -8.85 -20.92 16.88
C SER A 13 -8.36 -20.35 15.56
N ALA A 14 -8.79 -20.92 14.44
CA ALA A 14 -8.56 -20.33 13.14
C ALA A 14 -9.15 -18.91 13.17
N ILE A 15 -8.32 -17.89 12.94
CA ILE A 15 -8.77 -16.48 12.99
C ILE A 15 -9.92 -16.32 12.00
N ALA A 16 -11.11 -16.07 12.52
CA ALA A 16 -12.33 -15.95 11.72
C ALA A 16 -12.24 -14.74 10.77
N ARG A 17 -12.76 -14.90 9.56
CA ARG A 17 -12.81 -13.83 8.55
C ARG A 17 -13.75 -12.72 9.03
N PRO A 18 -13.38 -11.43 8.87
CA PRO A 18 -14.30 -10.34 9.14
C PRO A 18 -15.56 -10.47 8.27
N PRO A 19 -16.75 -10.13 8.79
CA PRO A 19 -17.98 -10.19 8.01
C PRO A 19 -17.95 -9.16 6.87
N LEU A 20 -18.25 -9.60 5.64
CA LEU A 20 -18.19 -8.77 4.43
C LEU A 20 -19.03 -7.50 4.52
N VAL A 21 -20.17 -7.53 5.21
CA VAL A 21 -21.03 -6.36 5.41
C VAL A 21 -20.29 -5.24 6.13
N ARG A 22 -19.50 -5.58 7.16
CA ARG A 22 -18.66 -4.59 7.87
C ARG A 22 -17.60 -4.00 6.94
N GLU A 23 -17.01 -4.82 6.07
CA GLU A 23 -16.02 -4.37 5.09
C GLU A 23 -16.63 -3.40 4.07
N LEU A 24 -17.82 -3.72 3.56
CA LEU A 24 -18.55 -2.84 2.64
C LEU A 24 -18.91 -1.50 3.29
N LEU A 25 -19.37 -1.51 4.55
CA LEU A 25 -19.67 -0.28 5.28
C LEU A 25 -18.43 0.58 5.52
N LEU A 26 -17.28 -0.04 5.80
CA LEU A 26 -16.01 0.69 5.96
C LEU A 26 -15.54 1.30 4.65
N VAL A 27 -15.60 0.56 3.55
CA VAL A 27 -15.27 1.09 2.21
C VAL A 27 -16.22 2.23 1.84
N ALA A 28 -17.52 2.08 2.08
CA ALA A 28 -18.50 3.13 1.83
C ALA A 28 -18.24 4.39 2.69
N GLY A 29 -17.90 4.21 3.97
CA GLY A 29 -17.55 5.31 4.86
C GLY A 29 -16.26 6.05 4.43
N LEU A 30 -15.20 5.31 4.10
CA LEU A 30 -13.96 5.87 3.55
C LEU A 30 -14.21 6.60 2.22
N PHE A 31 -15.04 6.04 1.35
CA PHE A 31 -15.43 6.66 0.09
C PHE A 31 -16.19 7.97 0.31
N LEU A 32 -17.10 8.00 1.29
CA LEU A 32 -17.84 9.20 1.64
C LEU A 32 -16.93 10.30 2.21
N VAL A 33 -16.02 9.94 3.12
CA VAL A 33 -15.02 10.87 3.67
C VAL A 33 -14.11 11.41 2.57
N TYR A 34 -13.66 10.54 1.65
CA TYR A 34 -12.88 10.95 0.48
C TYR A 34 -13.66 11.95 -0.40
N LYS A 35 -14.92 11.65 -0.70
CA LYS A 35 -15.78 12.53 -1.51
C LYS A 35 -15.99 13.90 -0.83
N LEU A 36 -16.25 13.90 0.48
CA LEU A 36 -16.46 15.12 1.27
C LEU A 36 -15.19 15.97 1.37
N GLY A 37 -14.04 15.35 1.69
CA GLY A 37 -12.76 16.04 1.71
C GLY A 37 -12.47 16.70 0.37
N ARG A 38 -12.74 16.00 -0.73
CA ARG A 38 -12.53 16.53 -2.09
C ARG A 38 -13.44 17.71 -2.44
N GLN A 39 -14.66 17.78 -1.92
CA GLN A 39 -15.52 18.95 -2.08
C GLN A 39 -14.97 20.20 -1.36
N LEU A 40 -14.20 20.01 -0.28
CA LEU A 40 -13.57 21.10 0.48
C LEU A 40 -12.24 21.59 -0.15
N ALA A 41 -11.64 20.81 -1.05
CA ALA A 41 -10.35 21.12 -1.68
C ALA A 41 -10.45 22.09 -2.88
N THR A 42 -11.65 22.42 -3.34
CA THR A 42 -11.86 23.25 -4.53
C THR A 42 -11.51 24.72 -4.24
N GLY A 43 -10.57 25.29 -5.01
CA GLY A 43 -10.33 26.75 -5.01
C GLY A 43 -8.89 27.23 -4.73
N HIS A 44 -7.93 26.36 -4.42
CA HIS A 44 -6.58 26.78 -3.97
C HIS A 44 -5.47 26.72 -5.05
N THR A 45 -5.80 26.96 -6.32
CA THR A 45 -4.84 26.79 -7.43
C THR A 45 -3.56 27.62 -7.26
N GLY A 46 -3.67 28.89 -6.87
CA GLY A 46 -2.51 29.76 -6.67
C GLY A 46 -1.59 29.33 -5.53
N GLU A 47 -2.15 28.76 -4.46
CA GLU A 47 -1.36 28.18 -3.37
C GLU A 47 -0.64 26.91 -3.80
N ALA A 48 -1.31 26.06 -4.58
CA ALA A 48 -0.74 24.84 -5.12
C ALA A 48 0.53 25.09 -5.94
N PHE A 49 0.53 26.15 -6.76
CA PHE A 49 1.72 26.56 -7.52
C PHE A 49 2.83 27.13 -6.63
N ARG A 50 2.50 27.92 -5.60
CA ARG A 50 3.53 28.40 -4.64
C ARG A 50 4.18 27.24 -3.89
N ASN A 51 3.37 26.26 -3.46
CA ASN A 51 3.86 25.02 -2.85
C ASN A 51 4.76 24.24 -3.82
N ALA A 52 4.40 24.18 -5.10
CA ALA A 52 5.20 23.50 -6.12
C ALA A 52 6.60 24.12 -6.28
N HIS A 53 6.71 25.45 -6.31
CA HIS A 53 8.03 26.11 -6.32
C HIS A 53 8.83 25.80 -5.05
N ARG A 54 8.20 25.84 -3.86
CA ARG A 54 8.87 25.49 -2.60
C ARG A 54 9.41 24.06 -2.58
N VAL A 55 8.59 23.10 -3.00
CA VAL A 55 8.99 21.69 -3.07
C VAL A 55 10.13 21.52 -4.07
N TRP A 56 10.01 22.12 -5.25
CA TRP A 56 11.06 22.09 -6.27
C TRP A 56 12.41 22.60 -5.75
N ASP A 57 12.41 23.75 -5.07
CA ASP A 57 13.61 24.35 -4.49
C ASP A 57 14.19 23.46 -3.38
N TRP A 58 13.35 22.89 -2.52
CA TRP A 58 13.78 21.97 -1.47
C TRP A 58 14.47 20.73 -2.02
N GLU A 59 13.95 20.13 -3.09
CA GLU A 59 14.61 18.98 -3.70
C GLU A 59 15.99 19.32 -4.24
N ARG A 60 16.20 20.55 -4.74
CA ARG A 60 17.52 20.99 -5.18
C ARG A 60 18.45 21.29 -4.01
N ILE A 61 17.94 21.86 -2.91
CA ILE A 61 18.70 22.03 -1.66
C ILE A 61 19.12 20.65 -1.10
N LEU A 62 18.25 19.66 -1.20
CA LEU A 62 18.51 18.28 -0.78
C LEU A 62 19.35 17.48 -1.80
N HIS A 63 19.75 18.11 -2.92
CA HIS A 63 20.53 17.49 -3.99
C HIS A 63 19.89 16.21 -4.54
N LEU A 64 18.56 16.15 -4.56
CA LEU A 64 17.84 15.04 -5.19
C LEU A 64 18.05 15.06 -6.71
N PRO A 65 18.06 13.90 -7.38
CA PRO A 65 18.20 13.83 -8.82
C PRO A 65 17.09 14.60 -9.53
N GLY A 66 17.40 15.20 -10.68
CA GLY A 66 16.40 15.89 -11.49
C GLY A 66 15.41 14.89 -12.10
N GLU A 67 14.11 15.13 -11.93
CA GLU A 67 13.00 14.34 -12.49
C GLU A 67 13.13 14.22 -14.01
N GLY A 68 13.70 15.24 -14.66
CA GLY A 68 13.97 15.27 -16.10
C GLY A 68 14.87 14.14 -16.59
N SER A 69 15.78 13.62 -15.75
CA SER A 69 16.61 12.45 -16.08
C SER A 69 15.81 11.16 -16.18
N VAL A 70 14.75 11.02 -15.38
CA VAL A 70 13.83 9.87 -15.44
C VAL A 70 12.85 10.05 -16.59
N GLN A 71 12.35 11.28 -16.78
CA GLN A 71 11.44 11.58 -17.87
C GLN A 71 12.12 11.40 -19.24
N SER A 72 13.37 11.84 -19.40
CA SER A 72 14.09 11.67 -20.66
C SER A 72 14.13 10.21 -21.08
N LEU A 73 14.36 9.28 -20.14
CA LEU A 73 14.33 7.83 -20.40
C LEU A 73 12.97 7.37 -20.96
N LEU A 74 11.86 7.83 -20.39
CA LEU A 74 10.52 7.50 -20.91
C LEU A 74 10.27 8.10 -22.30
N LEU A 75 10.81 9.29 -22.57
CA LEU A 75 10.66 10.00 -23.84
C LEU A 75 11.57 9.46 -24.97
N HIS A 76 12.39 8.42 -24.72
CA HIS A 76 13.15 7.74 -25.80
C HIS A 76 12.25 6.96 -26.76
N GLY A 77 10.98 6.71 -26.41
CA GLY A 77 10.04 6.08 -27.32
C GLY A 77 8.60 6.28 -26.89
N ASP A 78 7.74 6.65 -27.85
CA ASP A 78 6.33 6.94 -27.64
C ASP A 78 5.60 5.78 -26.94
N THR A 79 5.91 4.54 -27.33
CA THR A 79 5.36 3.33 -26.69
C THR A 79 5.66 3.27 -25.19
N LEU A 80 6.86 3.66 -24.77
CA LEU A 80 7.25 3.63 -23.36
C LEU A 80 6.48 4.68 -22.55
N ALA A 81 6.32 5.89 -23.11
CA ALA A 81 5.50 6.94 -22.52
C ALA A 81 4.03 6.52 -22.39
N HIS A 82 3.44 5.94 -23.44
CA HIS A 82 2.08 5.41 -23.42
C HIS A 82 1.89 4.28 -22.39
N LEU A 83 2.84 3.36 -22.30
CA LEU A 83 2.81 2.29 -21.31
C LEU A 83 2.90 2.85 -19.88
N ALA A 84 3.76 3.85 -19.65
CA ALA A 84 3.86 4.50 -18.35
C ALA A 84 2.56 5.24 -17.97
N ASN A 85 1.96 5.99 -18.90
CA ASN A 85 0.67 6.66 -18.69
C ASN A 85 -0.45 5.64 -18.41
N THR A 86 -0.48 4.53 -19.17
CA THR A 86 -1.46 3.46 -18.98
C THR A 86 -1.28 2.76 -17.64
N TYR A 87 -0.04 2.49 -17.24
CA TYR A 87 0.30 1.93 -15.94
C TYR A 87 -0.20 2.83 -14.80
N TYR A 88 0.12 4.13 -14.89
CA TYR A 88 -0.31 5.15 -13.95
C TYR A 88 -1.84 5.17 -13.82
N ALA A 89 -2.55 5.10 -14.95
CA ALA A 89 -4.00 5.13 -15.01
C ALA A 89 -4.67 3.88 -14.41
N THR A 90 -4.09 2.70 -14.61
CA THR A 90 -4.85 1.44 -14.51
C THR A 90 -4.37 0.50 -13.43
N VAL A 91 -3.09 0.46 -13.07
CA VAL A 91 -2.55 -0.65 -12.25
C VAL A 91 -2.87 -0.49 -10.77
N HIS A 92 -2.90 0.75 -10.29
CA HIS A 92 -2.96 1.06 -8.87
C HIS A 92 -4.19 0.47 -8.14
N PHE A 93 -5.39 0.72 -8.66
CA PHE A 93 -6.64 0.24 -8.04
C PHE A 93 -6.80 -1.29 -8.15
N PRO A 94 -6.72 -1.91 -9.34
CA PRO A 94 -6.84 -3.36 -9.49
C PRO A 94 -5.79 -4.14 -8.70
N ALA A 95 -4.53 -3.69 -8.68
CA ALA A 95 -3.48 -4.35 -7.90
C ALA A 95 -3.81 -4.33 -6.41
N THR A 96 -4.30 -3.21 -5.89
CA THR A 96 -4.69 -3.07 -4.47
C THR A 96 -5.88 -3.95 -4.13
N VAL A 97 -6.90 -3.99 -4.99
CA VAL A 97 -8.05 -4.89 -4.83
C VAL A 97 -7.61 -6.35 -4.84
N ALA A 98 -6.81 -6.75 -5.83
CA ALA A 98 -6.31 -8.12 -5.94
C ALA A 98 -5.48 -8.54 -4.71
N PHE A 99 -4.62 -7.64 -4.22
CA PHE A 99 -3.84 -7.85 -2.99
C PHE A 99 -4.75 -8.05 -1.78
N LEU A 100 -5.73 -7.18 -1.58
CA LEU A 100 -6.67 -7.27 -0.45
C LEU A 100 -7.55 -8.52 -0.52
N VAL A 101 -8.06 -8.86 -1.72
CA VAL A 101 -8.84 -10.10 -1.94
C VAL A 101 -7.99 -11.33 -1.64
N TRP A 102 -6.74 -11.37 -2.13
CA TRP A 102 -5.82 -12.46 -1.85
C TRP A 102 -5.56 -12.62 -0.34
N LEU A 103 -5.29 -11.52 0.36
CA LEU A 103 -5.13 -11.53 1.81
C LEU A 103 -6.40 -11.97 2.53
N TYR A 104 -7.57 -11.49 2.11
CA TYR A 104 -8.84 -11.87 2.72
C TYR A 104 -9.10 -13.38 2.60
N LEU A 105 -8.82 -13.96 1.43
CA LEU A 105 -9.03 -15.38 1.16
C LEU A 105 -8.00 -16.27 1.85
N ARG A 106 -6.70 -15.89 1.78
CA ARG A 106 -5.57 -16.75 2.18
C ARG A 106 -4.97 -16.41 3.55
N ARG A 107 -5.07 -15.16 3.99
CA ARG A 107 -4.37 -14.62 5.18
C ARG A 107 -5.24 -13.60 5.96
N PRO A 108 -6.40 -13.99 6.55
CA PRO A 108 -7.36 -13.05 7.13
C PRO A 108 -6.78 -12.11 8.19
N ALA A 109 -5.84 -12.57 9.01
CA ALA A 109 -5.16 -11.72 9.99
C ALA A 109 -4.33 -10.61 9.34
N HIS A 110 -3.63 -10.93 8.24
CA HIS A 110 -2.84 -9.96 7.49
C HIS A 110 -3.74 -9.01 6.70
N TYR A 111 -4.91 -9.46 6.24
CA TYR A 111 -5.92 -8.59 5.64
C TYR A 111 -6.35 -7.47 6.60
N VAL A 112 -6.72 -7.81 7.83
CA VAL A 112 -7.17 -6.81 8.83
C VAL A 112 -6.07 -5.79 9.11
N TRP A 113 -4.83 -6.25 9.26
CA TRP A 113 -3.65 -5.39 9.43
C TRP A 113 -3.43 -4.48 8.23
N ALA A 114 -3.33 -5.04 7.02
CA ALA A 114 -3.05 -4.29 5.80
C ALA A 114 -4.14 -3.25 5.51
N ARG A 115 -5.40 -3.62 5.70
CA ARG A 115 -6.55 -2.71 5.57
C ARG A 115 -6.47 -1.54 6.55
N ARG A 116 -6.11 -1.78 7.81
CA ARG A 116 -5.96 -0.70 8.81
C ARG A 116 -4.85 0.27 8.42
N VAL A 117 -3.70 -0.25 8.00
CA VAL A 117 -2.57 0.56 7.53
C VAL A 117 -2.99 1.39 6.31
N LEU A 118 -3.59 0.77 5.30
CA LEU A 118 -4.08 1.47 4.10
C LEU A 118 -5.11 2.55 4.44
N ALA A 119 -6.06 2.27 5.35
CA ALA A 119 -7.06 3.25 5.77
C ALA A 119 -6.42 4.45 6.48
N VAL A 120 -5.48 4.22 7.39
CA VAL A 120 -4.77 5.30 8.12
C VAL A 120 -3.91 6.12 7.17
N VAL A 121 -3.10 5.49 6.32
CA VAL A 121 -2.24 6.20 5.36
C VAL A 121 -3.07 6.99 4.36
N THR A 122 -4.17 6.42 3.85
CA THR A 122 -5.05 7.10 2.90
C THR A 122 -5.81 8.27 3.56
N GLY A 123 -6.28 8.10 4.79
CA GLY A 123 -6.92 9.17 5.54
C GLY A 123 -5.95 10.31 5.86
N ALA A 124 -4.74 9.99 6.31
CA ALA A 124 -3.69 10.99 6.56
C ALA A 124 -3.27 11.70 5.27
N ALA A 125 -3.17 10.97 4.16
CA ALA A 125 -2.89 11.56 2.85
C ALA A 125 -4.01 12.51 2.41
N LEU A 126 -5.27 12.14 2.61
CA LEU A 126 -6.40 13.04 2.32
C LEU A 126 -6.30 14.33 3.12
N VAL A 127 -6.01 14.26 4.42
CA VAL A 127 -5.80 15.45 5.25
C VAL A 127 -4.63 16.29 4.72
N LEU A 128 -3.50 15.67 4.38
CA LEU A 128 -2.35 16.38 3.85
C LEU A 128 -2.65 17.09 2.51
N HIS A 129 -3.38 16.45 1.60
CA HIS A 129 -3.83 17.07 0.35
C HIS A 129 -4.72 18.30 0.57
N LEU A 130 -5.48 18.34 1.67
CA LEU A 130 -6.34 19.48 2.00
C LEU A 130 -5.56 20.66 2.58
N VAL A 131 -4.57 20.38 3.44
CA VAL A 131 -3.79 21.43 4.11
C VAL A 131 -2.57 21.88 3.29
N PHE A 132 -2.14 21.06 2.32
CA PHE A 132 -1.00 21.33 1.47
C PHE A 132 -1.34 20.98 0.01
N PRO A 133 -2.14 21.80 -0.68
CA PRO A 133 -2.37 21.61 -2.11
C PRO A 133 -1.04 21.75 -2.86
N LEU A 134 -0.77 20.89 -3.84
CA LEU A 134 0.51 20.88 -4.54
C LEU A 134 0.29 20.64 -6.04
N ALA A 135 0.71 21.61 -6.86
CA ALA A 135 0.70 21.45 -8.30
C ALA A 135 1.82 20.46 -8.70
N PRO A 136 1.55 19.49 -9.58
CA PRO A 136 2.53 18.50 -10.02
C PRO A 136 3.59 19.10 -10.96
N PRO A 137 4.75 18.43 -11.14
CA PRO A 137 5.87 18.94 -11.93
C PRO A 137 5.48 19.34 -13.36
N ARG A 138 4.64 18.55 -14.04
CA ARG A 138 4.17 18.83 -15.42
C ARG A 138 3.43 20.16 -15.60
N MET A 139 2.93 20.76 -14.52
CA MET A 139 2.22 22.05 -14.57
C MET A 139 3.15 23.22 -14.28
N LEU A 140 4.36 22.97 -13.78
CA LEU A 140 5.31 23.99 -13.38
C LEU A 140 6.33 24.24 -14.50
N ALA A 141 6.22 25.38 -15.17
CA ALA A 141 7.09 25.74 -16.31
C ALA A 141 8.59 25.73 -15.94
N ALA A 142 8.94 26.06 -14.69
CA ALA A 142 10.31 26.05 -14.20
C ALA A 142 10.99 24.67 -14.23
N THR A 143 10.21 23.58 -14.31
CA THR A 143 10.75 22.22 -14.37
C THR A 143 11.18 21.81 -15.78
N GLY A 144 10.64 22.46 -16.82
CA GLY A 144 10.83 22.07 -18.21
C GLY A 144 10.27 20.68 -18.58
N LEU A 145 9.47 20.07 -17.71
CA LEU A 145 8.94 18.72 -17.91
C LEU A 145 7.71 18.70 -18.81
N VAL A 146 7.58 17.64 -19.60
CA VAL A 146 6.47 17.41 -20.53
C VAL A 146 5.30 16.77 -19.78
N ASP A 147 4.08 17.27 -20.03
CA ASP A 147 2.85 16.58 -19.65
C ASP A 147 2.62 15.39 -20.59
N THR A 148 3.16 14.22 -20.23
CA THR A 148 3.09 13.02 -21.05
C THR A 148 1.67 12.52 -21.25
N ALA A 149 0.77 12.79 -20.31
CA ALA A 149 -0.63 12.42 -20.38
C ALA A 149 -1.41 13.26 -21.40
N GLN A 150 -1.05 14.54 -21.56
CA GLN A 150 -1.60 15.40 -22.61
C GLN A 150 -1.00 15.12 -23.99
N VAL A 151 0.32 14.86 -24.07
CA VAL A 151 1.02 14.70 -25.35
C VAL A 151 0.86 13.30 -25.94
N TYR A 152 0.99 12.25 -25.12
CA TYR A 152 0.91 10.86 -25.57
C TYR A 152 -0.39 10.21 -25.10
N GLY A 153 -0.81 10.47 -23.85
CA GLY A 153 -1.99 9.83 -23.28
C GLY A 153 -1.80 8.34 -22.96
N PRO A 154 -2.82 7.69 -22.38
CA PRO A 154 -4.11 8.26 -22.01
C PRO A 154 -4.00 9.24 -20.82
N SER A 155 -4.80 10.31 -20.84
CA SER A 155 -4.93 11.20 -19.68
C SER A 155 -5.97 10.66 -18.69
N VAL A 156 -5.57 10.50 -17.44
CA VAL A 156 -6.47 10.17 -16.31
C VAL A 156 -7.25 11.41 -15.86
N TYR A 157 -6.75 12.59 -16.21
CA TYR A 157 -7.32 13.87 -15.84
C TYR A 157 -8.06 14.46 -17.05
N GLY A 158 -9.35 14.75 -16.87
CA GLY A 158 -10.11 15.53 -17.85
C GLY A 158 -9.72 17.02 -17.84
N PRO A 159 -10.32 17.84 -18.74
CA PRO A 159 -10.12 19.29 -18.73
C PRO A 159 -10.32 19.87 -17.31
N PRO A 160 -9.52 20.86 -16.87
CA PRO A 160 -9.56 21.41 -15.49
C PRO A 160 -10.93 21.90 -15.02
N ARG A 161 -11.90 22.07 -15.94
CA ARG A 161 -13.25 22.55 -15.69
C ARG A 161 -14.30 21.44 -15.52
N THR A 162 -14.04 20.19 -15.91
CA THR A 162 -15.07 19.14 -15.99
C THR A 162 -14.76 17.86 -15.22
N ASP A 163 -13.52 17.63 -14.81
CA ASP A 163 -13.17 16.41 -14.07
C ASP A 163 -13.40 16.57 -12.56
N THR A 164 -14.58 16.15 -12.12
CA THR A 164 -15.04 16.21 -10.72
C THR A 164 -14.52 15.04 -9.88
N LEU A 165 -13.86 14.05 -10.49
CA LEU A 165 -13.42 12.81 -9.84
C LEU A 165 -11.90 12.73 -9.60
N SER A 166 -11.07 13.57 -10.23
CA SER A 166 -9.62 13.65 -10.03
C SER A 166 -9.14 15.08 -9.70
N ASN A 167 -8.42 15.30 -8.58
CA ASN A 167 -7.88 16.62 -8.21
C ASN A 167 -6.45 16.71 -8.76
N GLN A 168 -6.27 17.50 -9.82
CA GLN A 168 -4.97 17.65 -10.48
C GLN A 168 -3.91 18.32 -9.59
N PHE A 169 -4.32 19.02 -8.52
CA PHE A 169 -3.45 19.75 -7.58
C PHE A 169 -3.17 18.97 -6.28
N ALA A 170 -3.27 17.64 -6.35
CA ALA A 170 -3.10 16.73 -5.22
C ALA A 170 -1.86 15.84 -5.44
N ALA A 171 -0.70 16.46 -5.62
CA ALA A 171 0.55 15.72 -5.87
C ALA A 171 1.15 15.13 -4.57
N MET A 172 1.15 15.85 -3.45
CA MET A 172 1.72 15.37 -2.19
C MET A 172 0.64 14.97 -1.18
N PRO A 173 0.70 13.76 -0.59
CA PRO A 173 1.68 12.69 -0.80
C PRO A 173 1.26 11.73 -1.93
N SER A 174 2.23 11.04 -2.54
CA SER A 174 1.94 10.08 -3.62
C SER A 174 1.26 8.81 -3.10
N LEU A 175 -0.07 8.73 -3.21
CA LEU A 175 -0.84 7.53 -2.88
C LEU A 175 -0.48 6.34 -3.78
N HIS A 176 -0.17 6.59 -5.06
CA HIS A 176 0.32 5.58 -6.00
C HIS A 176 1.52 4.83 -5.41
N PHE A 177 2.55 5.56 -5.00
CA PHE A 177 3.74 4.99 -4.39
C PHE A 177 3.45 4.37 -3.01
N GLY A 178 2.71 5.08 -2.15
CA GLY A 178 2.40 4.61 -0.79
C GLY A 178 1.67 3.27 -0.78
N TRP A 179 0.68 3.07 -1.65
CA TRP A 179 -0.02 1.79 -1.74
C TRP A 179 0.84 0.73 -2.40
N ALA A 180 1.57 1.04 -3.47
CA ALA A 180 2.49 0.10 -4.11
C ALA A 180 3.53 -0.44 -3.11
N LEU A 181 4.05 0.44 -2.24
CA LEU A 181 4.98 0.07 -1.17
C LEU A 181 4.30 -0.79 -0.11
N MET A 182 3.07 -0.46 0.31
CA MET A 182 2.29 -1.27 1.25
C MET A 182 1.98 -2.67 0.69
N LEU A 183 1.66 -2.78 -0.60
CA LEU A 183 1.47 -4.06 -1.29
C LEU A 183 2.74 -4.90 -1.21
N ALA A 184 3.90 -4.31 -1.54
CA ALA A 184 5.18 -5.00 -1.47
C ALA A 184 5.51 -5.47 -0.05
N VAL A 185 5.42 -4.57 0.94
CA VAL A 185 5.65 -4.90 2.36
C VAL A 185 4.69 -5.98 2.82
N GLY A 186 3.40 -5.85 2.50
CA GLY A 186 2.39 -6.82 2.91
C GLY A 186 2.61 -8.21 2.32
N LEU A 187 3.00 -8.29 1.04
CA LEU A 187 3.35 -9.56 0.40
C LEU A 187 4.65 -10.15 0.98
N ILE A 188 5.66 -9.34 1.28
CA ILE A 188 6.90 -9.78 1.94
C ILE A 188 6.62 -10.35 3.33
N VAL A 189 5.74 -9.70 4.10
CA VAL A 189 5.34 -10.15 5.44
C VAL A 189 4.51 -11.43 5.36
N ALA A 190 3.57 -11.52 4.41
CA ALA A 190 2.62 -12.63 4.28
C ALA A 190 3.20 -13.89 3.59
N THR A 191 4.38 -13.80 2.95
CA THR A 191 5.01 -14.89 2.20
C THR A 191 6.38 -15.30 2.74
N ARG A 192 6.79 -16.54 2.46
CA ARG A 192 8.04 -17.14 2.97
C ARG A 192 9.10 -17.44 1.91
N SER A 193 8.80 -17.24 0.63
CA SER A 193 9.75 -17.51 -0.45
C SER A 193 10.95 -16.56 -0.41
N ARG A 194 12.14 -17.04 -0.84
CA ARG A 194 13.31 -16.17 -1.08
C ARG A 194 13.02 -15.11 -2.14
N LEU A 195 12.13 -15.40 -3.08
CA LEU A 195 11.70 -14.48 -4.14
C LEU A 195 10.76 -13.36 -3.66
N ARG A 196 10.36 -13.35 -2.38
CA ARG A 196 9.43 -12.32 -1.87
C ARG A 196 9.96 -10.89 -2.01
N TRP A 197 11.28 -10.71 -2.06
CA TRP A 197 11.88 -9.38 -2.24
C TRP A 197 11.64 -8.82 -3.64
N LEU A 198 11.31 -9.65 -4.64
CA LEU A 198 10.91 -9.19 -5.96
C LEU A 198 9.65 -8.32 -5.93
N TRP A 199 8.84 -8.40 -4.87
CA TRP A 199 7.69 -7.51 -4.71
C TRP A 199 8.10 -6.03 -4.59
N LEU A 200 9.36 -5.73 -4.21
CA LEU A 200 9.89 -4.36 -4.21
C LEU A 200 10.06 -3.78 -5.62
N LEU A 201 10.05 -4.60 -6.68
CA LEU A 201 10.06 -4.11 -8.06
C LEU A 201 8.80 -3.29 -8.36
N HIS A 202 7.67 -3.60 -7.73
CA HIS A 202 6.42 -2.88 -7.95
C HIS A 202 6.47 -1.41 -7.49
N PRO A 203 6.85 -1.07 -6.24
CA PRO A 203 7.00 0.33 -5.82
C PRO A 203 8.13 1.05 -6.55
N VAL A 204 9.22 0.35 -6.92
CA VAL A 204 10.28 0.95 -7.75
C VAL A 204 9.76 1.32 -9.14
N LEU A 205 9.06 0.41 -9.82
CA LEU A 205 8.43 0.71 -11.11
C LEU A 205 7.40 1.84 -10.98
N THR A 206 6.58 1.82 -9.93
CA THR A 206 5.60 2.87 -9.67
C THR A 206 6.29 4.22 -9.48
N LEU A 207 7.40 4.28 -8.73
CA LEU A 207 8.20 5.49 -8.52
C LEU A 207 8.73 6.06 -9.85
N LEU A 208 9.31 5.19 -10.70
CA LEU A 208 9.81 5.59 -12.01
C LEU A 208 8.69 6.12 -12.90
N VAL A 209 7.53 5.47 -12.90
CA VAL A 209 6.37 5.89 -13.69
C VAL A 209 5.86 7.26 -13.21
N ILE A 210 5.64 7.45 -11.91
CA ILE A 210 5.07 8.72 -11.41
C ILE A 210 6.00 9.91 -11.60
N VAL A 211 7.32 9.71 -11.43
CA VAL A 211 8.32 10.76 -11.62
C VAL A 211 8.53 11.03 -13.10
N GLY A 212 8.71 9.99 -13.92
CA GLY A 212 8.95 10.14 -15.35
C GLY A 212 7.77 10.71 -16.13
N THR A 213 6.54 10.42 -15.71
CA THR A 213 5.32 11.05 -16.26
C THR A 213 5.07 12.45 -15.70
N ALA A 214 5.99 12.98 -14.88
CA ALA A 214 5.92 14.29 -14.24
C ALA A 214 4.62 14.49 -13.43
N ASN A 215 4.10 13.40 -12.85
CA ASN A 215 2.93 13.43 -11.98
C ASN A 215 3.29 13.75 -10.53
N HIS A 216 4.50 13.41 -10.11
CA HIS A 216 4.94 13.56 -8.73
C HIS A 216 6.42 13.96 -8.64
N TYR A 217 6.75 14.71 -7.60
CA TYR A 217 8.11 14.99 -7.17
C TYR A 217 8.70 13.78 -6.42
N TRP A 218 10.02 13.70 -6.23
CA TRP A 218 10.62 12.69 -5.36
C TRP A 218 10.16 12.85 -3.91
N LEU A 219 10.02 14.10 -3.47
CA LEU A 219 9.58 14.40 -2.11
C LEU A 219 8.16 13.85 -1.83
N ASP A 220 7.29 13.81 -2.82
CA ASP A 220 5.95 13.22 -2.69
C ASP A 220 6.01 11.74 -2.30
N ALA A 221 6.97 11.00 -2.87
CA ALA A 221 7.21 9.59 -2.58
C ALA A 221 7.91 9.40 -1.22
N VAL A 222 8.85 10.28 -0.87
CA VAL A 222 9.50 10.27 0.45
C VAL A 222 8.48 10.48 1.56
N VAL A 223 7.61 11.48 1.42
CA VAL A 223 6.54 11.77 2.40
C VAL A 223 5.57 10.60 2.49
N ALA A 224 5.13 10.02 1.37
CA ALA A 224 4.28 8.83 1.38
C ALA A 224 4.95 7.63 2.07
N GLY A 225 6.23 7.40 1.82
CA GLY A 225 7.03 6.36 2.46
C GLY A 225 7.19 6.57 3.96
N ALA A 226 7.44 7.81 4.39
CA ALA A 226 7.53 8.17 5.81
C ALA A 226 6.19 7.96 6.53
N MET A 227 5.09 8.41 5.93
CA MET A 227 3.74 8.20 6.47
C MET A 227 3.41 6.71 6.62
N LEU A 228 3.75 5.89 5.60
CA LEU A 228 3.60 4.45 5.69
C LEU A 228 4.48 3.85 6.79
N GLY A 229 5.74 4.29 6.90
CA GLY A 229 6.67 3.85 7.95
C GLY A 229 6.12 4.10 9.35
N VAL A 230 5.59 5.31 9.60
CA VAL A 230 4.93 5.66 10.87
C VAL A 230 3.71 4.77 11.11
N ALA A 231 2.85 4.57 10.11
CA ALA A 231 1.68 3.71 10.25
C ALA A 231 2.05 2.25 10.57
N LEU A 232 3.12 1.73 9.94
CA LEU A 232 3.65 0.39 10.20
C LEU A 232 4.30 0.25 11.59
N ALA A 233 4.89 1.34 12.10
CA ALA A 233 5.46 1.39 13.44
C ALA A 233 4.39 1.36 14.54
N VAL A 234 3.20 1.91 14.28
CA VAL A 234 2.07 1.92 15.24
C VAL A 234 1.14 0.72 15.06
N ILE A 235 0.98 0.23 13.83
CA ILE A 235 0.07 -0.87 13.48
C ILE A 235 0.88 -2.12 13.16
N HIS A 236 1.12 -2.94 14.17
CA HIS A 236 1.99 -4.10 14.02
C HIS A 236 1.35 -5.24 13.23
N PRO A 237 2.14 -5.95 12.40
CA PRO A 237 1.67 -7.13 11.70
C PRO A 237 1.33 -8.26 12.68
N PRO A 238 0.40 -9.16 12.32
CA PRO A 238 0.09 -10.33 13.14
C PRO A 238 1.36 -11.16 13.34
N HIS A 239 1.53 -11.69 14.56
CA HIS A 239 2.67 -12.55 14.88
C HIS A 239 2.69 -13.75 13.93
N ARG A 240 3.90 -14.09 13.45
CA ARG A 240 4.10 -15.33 12.72
C ARG A 240 3.80 -16.47 13.69
N THR A 241 2.65 -17.11 13.56
CA THR A 241 2.41 -18.37 14.25
C THR A 241 3.53 -19.31 13.80
N ALA A 242 4.40 -19.68 14.74
CA ALA A 242 5.32 -20.77 14.54
C ALA A 242 4.45 -21.98 14.18
N THR A 243 4.69 -22.55 13.01
CA THR A 243 4.01 -23.76 12.59
C THR A 243 4.20 -24.78 13.71
N THR A 244 3.12 -25.32 14.25
CA THR A 244 3.13 -26.44 15.23
C THR A 244 3.69 -27.74 14.64
N ALA A 245 4.37 -27.69 13.49
CA ALA A 245 4.99 -28.81 12.80
C ALA A 245 6.20 -29.41 13.53
N GLY A 246 6.61 -28.85 14.68
CA GLY A 246 7.66 -29.41 15.53
C GLY A 246 7.17 -30.02 16.85
N ARG A 247 5.86 -30.00 17.15
CA ARG A 247 5.33 -30.49 18.44
C ARG A 247 4.81 -31.94 18.39
N GLY A 248 5.21 -32.70 17.36
CA GLY A 248 4.88 -34.11 17.17
C GLY A 248 6.00 -35.09 17.55
N GLN A 249 7.03 -34.63 18.28
CA GLN A 249 8.02 -35.48 18.95
C GLN A 249 7.94 -35.22 20.46
N GLU A 250 6.74 -35.34 21.05
CA GLU A 250 6.71 -35.86 22.40
C GLU A 250 7.05 -37.34 22.28
N THR A 251 8.26 -37.70 22.69
CA THR A 251 8.68 -39.07 22.92
C THR A 251 7.59 -39.75 23.73
N LEU A 252 6.80 -40.62 23.09
CA LEU A 252 5.96 -41.58 23.79
C LEU A 252 6.92 -42.40 24.64
N ALA A 253 6.94 -42.13 25.94
CA ALA A 253 7.63 -42.98 26.90
C ALA A 253 7.07 -44.41 26.72
N PRO A 254 7.92 -45.44 26.65
CA PRO A 254 7.44 -46.81 26.56
C PRO A 254 6.53 -47.07 27.76
N ALA A 255 5.32 -47.55 27.49
CA ALA A 255 4.40 -48.00 28.52
C ALA A 255 5.09 -49.10 29.32
N ASP A 256 5.25 -48.89 30.63
CA ASP A 256 5.70 -49.95 31.53
C ASP A 256 4.75 -51.14 31.37
N GLU A 257 5.32 -52.22 30.85
CA GLU A 257 4.67 -53.51 30.67
C GLU A 257 4.31 -54.04 32.05
N GLN A 258 3.03 -53.97 32.41
CA GLN A 258 2.52 -54.58 33.63
C GLN A 258 2.66 -56.10 33.51
N VAL A 259 3.75 -56.62 34.07
CA VAL A 259 3.97 -58.05 34.28
C VAL A 259 2.86 -58.58 35.19
N LEU A 260 1.89 -59.28 34.59
CA LEU A 260 0.93 -60.11 35.29
C LEU A 260 1.67 -61.30 35.90
N VAL A 261 2.08 -61.17 37.16
CA VAL A 261 2.55 -62.31 37.96
C VAL A 261 1.35 -63.20 38.25
N GLY A 262 1.27 -64.31 37.54
CA GLY A 262 0.35 -65.39 37.86
C GLY A 262 0.70 -66.00 39.21
N ALA A 263 -0.23 -65.92 40.17
CA ALA A 263 -0.21 -66.75 41.35
C ALA A 263 -0.90 -68.08 40.99
N GLY A 264 -0.11 -69.14 40.91
CA GLY A 264 -0.59 -70.51 40.79
C GLY A 264 -0.88 -71.14 42.15
N ARG A 265 -1.86 -72.07 42.10
CA ARG A 265 -2.29 -73.09 43.06
C ARG A 265 -3.27 -72.65 44.15
#